data_AF-A0A8J7FIJ4-F1
#
_entry.id   AF-A0A8J7FIJ4-F1
#
_cell.length_a   1.000
_cell.length_b   1.000
_cell.length_c   1.000
_cell.angle_alpha   90.00
_cell.angle_beta   90.00
_cell.angle_gamma   90.00
#
_symmetry.space_group_name_H-M   'P 1'
#
loop_
_entity.id
_entity.type
_entity.pdbx_description
1 polymer ?
#
loop_
_entity_poly.entity_id
_entity_poly.type
_entity_poly.pdbx_seq_one_letter_code
_entity_poly.pdbx_strand_id
1 'polypeptide(L)'
;MSASFRKPSSYLLVLVMLVAFWGIYQAARMGIADVVAHKAEFAVERWDDEKRMPAADEVERAIEDARSALSWEPRNPDYHDLLAQVLIYKGLVHWANGAFNEITDESLALYRRSVELRPRWPYAWARFALVKSYRGEYDAEFENALSRAVQYGPWDPGIHVTVAEAGVFGWRKLSIEERKVVAANIHRGLKFEFSSIQSIVRRYNGMILVCGYLPVDKRTTKFCGW
;
A
#
# COMPACT_ATOMS: atom_id res chain seq x y z
N MET A 1 -53.88 25.28 27.08
CA MET A 1 -52.49 25.72 26.79
C MET A 1 -52.21 25.45 25.32
N SER A 2 -52.36 26.43 24.43
CA SER A 2 -51.94 26.29 23.03
C SER A 2 -50.50 26.81 22.90
N ALA A 3 -49.59 25.95 22.47
CA ALA A 3 -48.22 26.34 22.16
C ALA A 3 -48.22 27.15 20.86
N SER A 4 -47.91 28.44 20.95
CA SER A 4 -47.66 29.30 19.80
C SER A 4 -46.36 28.85 19.12
N PHE A 5 -46.46 28.13 18.00
CA PHE A 5 -45.32 27.88 17.13
C PHE A 5 -44.93 29.19 16.42
N ARG A 6 -43.90 29.87 16.94
CA ARG A 6 -43.26 30.98 16.22
C ARG A 6 -42.71 30.46 14.90
N LYS A 7 -43.14 31.05 13.77
CA LYS A 7 -42.58 30.76 12.46
C LYS A 7 -41.06 30.99 12.52
N PRO A 8 -40.25 30.05 12.00
CA PRO A 8 -38.81 30.24 11.97
C PRO A 8 -38.50 31.51 11.17
N SER A 9 -37.53 32.29 11.66
CA SER A 9 -37.04 33.47 10.94
C SER A 9 -36.55 33.06 9.55
N SER A 10 -36.87 33.82 8.50
CA SER A 10 -36.46 33.50 7.12
C SER A 10 -34.95 33.26 7.00
N TYR A 11 -34.14 33.93 7.83
CA TYR A 11 -32.69 33.70 7.91
C TYR A 11 -32.30 32.30 8.41
N LEU A 12 -33.06 31.73 9.35
CA LEU A 12 -32.84 30.37 9.85
C LEU A 12 -33.12 29.35 8.75
N LEU A 13 -34.18 29.53 7.96
CA LEU A 13 -34.49 28.65 6.83
C LEU A 13 -33.42 28.70 5.75
N VAL A 14 -32.92 29.90 5.41
CA VAL A 14 -31.82 30.07 4.45
C VAL A 14 -30.54 29.39 4.95
N LEU A 15 -30.19 29.56 6.23
CA LEU A 15 -29.03 28.89 6.82
C LEU A 15 -29.15 27.35 6.74
N VAL A 16 -30.32 26.80 7.07
CA VAL A 16 -30.57 25.35 6.98
C VAL A 16 -30.41 24.86 5.54
N MET A 17 -30.95 25.59 4.56
CA MET A 17 -30.79 25.24 3.14
C MET A 17 -29.32 25.26 2.72
N LEU A 18 -28.55 26.28 3.10
CA LEU A 18 -27.12 26.37 2.76
C LEU A 18 -26.31 25.21 3.35
N VAL A 19 -26.56 24.86 4.61
CA VAL A 19 -25.90 23.71 5.26
C VAL A 19 -26.31 22.40 4.57
N ALA A 20 -27.58 22.23 4.20
CA ALA A 20 -28.05 21.05 3.49
C ALA A 20 -27.39 20.93 2.09
N PHE A 21 -27.34 22.02 1.31
CA PHE A 21 -26.67 22.01 0.01
C PHE A 21 -25.17 21.73 0.13
N TRP A 22 -24.51 22.29 1.13
CA TRP A 22 -23.11 21.98 1.43
C TRP A 22 -22.91 20.49 1.75
N GLY A 23 -23.78 19.91 2.58
CA GLY A 23 -23.75 18.48 2.91
C GLY A 23 -23.95 17.59 1.69
N ILE A 24 -24.94 17.91 0.84
CA ILE A 24 -25.20 17.19 -0.41
C ILE A 24 -23.99 17.27 -1.35
N TYR A 25 -23.39 18.46 -1.48
CA TYR A 25 -22.20 18.66 -2.31
C TYR A 25 -21.03 17.79 -1.82
N GLN A 26 -20.78 17.77 -0.50
CA GLN A 26 -19.71 16.93 0.07
C GLN A 26 -19.98 15.43 -0.12
N ALA A 27 -21.22 14.99 0.10
CA ALA A 27 -21.59 13.59 -0.11
C ALA A 27 -21.45 13.18 -1.58
N ALA A 28 -21.87 14.04 -2.52
CA ALA A 28 -21.72 13.77 -3.96
C ALA A 28 -20.25 13.72 -4.37
N ARG A 29 -19.42 14.65 -3.86
CA ARG A 29 -17.97 14.67 -4.11
C ARG A 29 -17.30 13.37 -3.67
N MET A 30 -17.55 12.94 -2.44
CA MET A 30 -17.01 11.69 -1.89
C MET A 30 -17.53 10.47 -2.66
N GLY A 31 -18.84 10.40 -2.92
CA GLY A 31 -19.45 9.27 -3.62
C GLY A 31 -18.94 9.09 -5.06
N ILE A 32 -18.72 10.19 -5.79
CA ILE A 32 -18.11 10.13 -7.12
C ILE A 32 -16.66 9.64 -7.03
N ALA A 33 -15.90 10.15 -6.05
CA ALA A 33 -14.52 9.75 -5.85
C ALA A 33 -14.40 8.23 -5.58
N ASP A 34 -15.22 7.70 -4.68
CA ASP A 34 -15.23 6.27 -4.33
C ASP A 34 -15.63 5.40 -5.53
N VAL A 35 -16.65 5.79 -6.31
CA VAL A 35 -17.07 5.01 -7.49
C VAL A 35 -15.95 4.91 -8.52
N VAL A 36 -15.18 5.98 -8.73
CA VAL A 36 -14.07 5.95 -9.69
C VAL A 36 -12.86 5.21 -9.10
N ALA A 37 -12.53 5.42 -7.82
CA ALA A 37 -11.47 4.69 -7.13
C ALA A 37 -11.69 3.17 -7.19
N HIS A 38 -12.94 2.72 -6.97
CA HIS A 38 -13.30 1.31 -6.95
C HIS A 38 -12.95 0.57 -8.25
N LYS A 39 -12.95 1.24 -9.40
CA LYS A 39 -12.54 0.63 -10.67
C LYS A 39 -11.05 0.30 -10.68
N ALA A 40 -10.21 1.22 -10.21
CA ALA A 40 -8.78 1.01 -10.10
C ALA A 40 -8.43 0.00 -9.01
N GLU A 41 -9.13 0.03 -7.87
CA GLU A 41 -9.00 -0.97 -6.79
C GLU A 41 -9.30 -2.38 -7.31
N PHE A 42 -10.45 -2.54 -7.98
CA PHE A 42 -10.86 -3.82 -8.54
C PHE A 42 -9.87 -4.34 -9.60
N ALA A 43 -9.30 -3.44 -10.41
CA ALA A 43 -8.26 -3.82 -11.36
C ALA A 43 -7.02 -4.36 -10.66
N VAL A 44 -6.53 -3.67 -9.61
CA VAL A 44 -5.38 -4.09 -8.80
C VAL A 44 -5.64 -5.43 -8.10
N GLU A 45 -6.80 -5.58 -7.47
CA GLU A 45 -7.20 -6.82 -6.79
C GLU A 45 -7.21 -8.00 -7.77
N ARG A 46 -7.79 -7.80 -8.96
CA ARG A 46 -7.82 -8.82 -10.01
C ARG A 46 -6.41 -9.24 -10.45
N TRP A 47 -5.46 -8.31 -10.56
CA TRP A 47 -4.09 -8.65 -10.95
C TRP A 47 -3.37 -9.47 -9.87
N ASP A 48 -3.62 -9.18 -8.60
CA ASP A 48 -3.06 -9.91 -7.46
C ASP A 48 -3.66 -11.33 -7.35
N ASP A 49 -4.99 -11.43 -7.41
CA ASP A 49 -5.72 -12.69 -7.36
C ASP A 49 -5.35 -13.64 -8.51
N GLU A 50 -5.30 -13.12 -9.73
CA GLU A 50 -4.91 -13.88 -10.92
C GLU A 50 -3.39 -14.11 -11.01
N LYS A 51 -2.60 -13.51 -10.10
CA LYS A 51 -1.12 -13.59 -10.05
C LYS A 51 -0.46 -13.30 -11.40
N ARG A 52 -0.96 -12.29 -12.11
CA ARG A 52 -0.49 -11.94 -13.45
C ARG A 52 -0.05 -10.48 -13.52
N MET A 53 0.80 -10.20 -14.50
CA MET A 53 1.10 -8.83 -14.86
C MET A 53 -0.05 -8.22 -15.68
N PRO A 54 -0.42 -6.96 -15.44
CA PRO A 54 -1.41 -6.26 -16.24
C PRO A 54 -0.88 -5.90 -17.63
N ALA A 55 -1.80 -5.75 -18.59
CA ALA A 55 -1.47 -5.13 -19.87
C ALA A 55 -1.30 -3.61 -19.72
N ALA A 56 -0.53 -2.98 -20.61
CA ALA A 56 -0.24 -1.55 -20.52
C ALA A 56 -1.51 -0.69 -20.51
N ASP A 57 -2.51 -1.04 -21.32
CA ASP A 57 -3.79 -0.33 -21.38
C ASP A 57 -4.68 -0.54 -20.14
N GLU A 58 -4.56 -1.69 -19.45
CA GLU A 58 -5.22 -1.91 -18.16
C GLU A 58 -4.61 -0.98 -17.09
N VAL A 59 -3.29 -0.82 -17.11
CA VAL A 59 -2.58 0.06 -16.16
C VAL A 59 -2.91 1.54 -16.41
N GLU A 60 -2.85 2.03 -17.65
CA GLU A 60 -3.16 3.43 -17.94
C GLU A 60 -4.59 3.80 -17.53
N ARG A 61 -5.58 2.92 -17.77
CA ARG A 61 -6.96 3.13 -17.30
C ARG A 61 -7.05 3.21 -15.78
N ALA A 62 -6.37 2.33 -15.06
CA ALA A 62 -6.34 2.38 -13.60
C ALA A 62 -5.65 3.66 -13.07
N ILE A 63 -4.66 4.20 -13.78
CA ILE A 63 -4.04 5.50 -13.44
C ILE A 63 -5.04 6.63 -13.62
N GLU A 64 -5.76 6.67 -14.74
CA GLU A 64 -6.78 7.69 -15.01
C GLU A 64 -7.87 7.69 -13.92
N ASP A 65 -8.38 6.50 -13.57
CA ASP A 65 -9.38 6.33 -12.52
C ASP A 65 -8.83 6.77 -11.14
N ALA A 66 -7.62 6.32 -10.75
CA ALA A 66 -7.01 6.69 -9.47
C ALA A 66 -6.69 8.19 -9.38
N ARG A 67 -6.20 8.81 -10.47
CA ARG A 67 -5.99 10.28 -10.54
C ARG A 67 -7.30 11.05 -10.42
N SER A 68 -8.35 10.57 -11.06
CA SER A 68 -9.68 11.18 -10.97
C SER A 68 -10.20 11.15 -9.54
N ALA A 69 -10.16 9.99 -8.87
CA ALA A 69 -10.53 9.87 -7.46
C ALA A 69 -9.73 10.85 -6.56
N LEU A 70 -8.41 10.92 -6.76
CA LEU A 70 -7.55 11.84 -6.03
C LEU A 70 -7.86 13.32 -6.32
N SER A 71 -8.31 13.66 -7.54
CA SER A 71 -8.73 15.02 -7.87
C SER A 71 -10.02 15.43 -7.14
N TRP A 72 -10.92 14.48 -6.90
CA TRP A 72 -12.15 14.69 -6.14
C TRP A 72 -11.88 14.79 -4.64
N GLU A 73 -10.98 13.95 -4.09
CA GLU A 73 -10.58 13.97 -2.68
C GLU A 73 -9.04 14.03 -2.51
N PRO A 74 -8.41 15.22 -2.66
CA PRO A 74 -6.94 15.34 -2.65
C PRO A 74 -6.26 14.96 -1.32
N ARG A 75 -7.04 14.83 -0.26
CA ARG A 75 -6.56 14.51 1.10
C ARG A 75 -6.91 13.09 1.54
N ASN A 76 -7.51 12.27 0.68
CA ASN A 76 -7.80 10.88 1.03
C ASN A 76 -6.53 10.02 0.89
N PRO A 77 -5.96 9.48 2.00
CA PRO A 77 -4.75 8.67 1.95
C PRO A 77 -4.89 7.41 1.07
N ASP A 78 -6.09 6.83 1.00
CA ASP A 78 -6.31 5.57 0.29
C ASP A 78 -6.13 5.77 -1.24
N TYR A 79 -6.47 6.96 -1.75
CA TYR A 79 -6.26 7.29 -3.17
C TYR A 79 -4.80 7.63 -3.50
N HIS A 80 -4.05 8.17 -2.53
CA HIS A 80 -2.60 8.31 -2.66
C HIS A 80 -1.95 6.92 -2.75
N ASP A 81 -2.32 5.99 -1.86
CA ASP A 81 -1.84 4.61 -1.87
C ASP A 81 -2.19 3.87 -3.16
N LEU A 82 -3.44 4.01 -3.63
CA LEU A 82 -3.94 3.37 -4.84
C LEU A 82 -3.16 3.83 -6.07
N LEU A 83 -3.06 5.15 -6.30
CA LEU A 83 -2.32 5.69 -7.44
C LEU A 83 -0.84 5.29 -7.36
N ALA A 84 -0.23 5.35 -6.18
CA ALA A 84 1.15 4.93 -5.98
C ALA A 84 1.36 3.46 -6.34
N GLN A 85 0.41 2.58 -5.98
CA GLN A 85 0.46 1.15 -6.27
C GLN A 85 0.31 0.88 -7.78
N VAL A 86 -0.64 1.56 -8.45
CA VAL A 86 -0.82 1.41 -9.91
C VAL A 86 0.44 1.88 -10.66
N LEU A 87 1.11 2.95 -10.19
CA LEU A 87 2.37 3.40 -10.76
C LEU A 87 3.52 2.39 -10.57
N ILE A 88 3.53 1.62 -9.48
CA ILE A 88 4.46 0.48 -9.35
C ILE A 88 4.18 -0.54 -10.44
N TYR A 89 2.92 -0.93 -10.67
CA TYR A 89 2.57 -1.85 -11.76
C TYR A 89 3.01 -1.32 -13.13
N LYS A 90 2.83 -0.02 -13.41
CA LYS A 90 3.37 0.62 -14.62
C LYS A 90 4.88 0.46 -14.71
N GLY A 91 5.59 0.74 -13.63
CA GLY A 91 7.03 0.55 -13.56
C GLY A 91 7.42 -0.90 -13.87
N LEU A 92 6.73 -1.88 -13.27
CA LEU A 92 6.99 -3.30 -13.47
C LEU A 92 6.71 -3.76 -14.91
N VAL A 93 5.65 -3.25 -15.56
CA VAL A 93 5.37 -3.50 -16.98
C VAL A 93 6.54 -3.03 -17.86
N HIS A 94 7.21 -1.94 -17.47
CA HIS A 94 8.36 -1.38 -18.19
C HIS A 94 9.72 -1.74 -17.56
N TRP A 95 9.77 -2.76 -16.70
CA TRP A 95 10.99 -3.13 -15.96
C TRP A 95 12.19 -3.38 -16.87
N ALA A 96 11.98 -4.17 -17.93
CA ALA A 96 13.04 -4.56 -18.86
C ALA A 96 13.64 -3.37 -19.63
N ASN A 97 12.92 -2.25 -19.73
CA ASN A 97 13.37 -1.05 -20.43
C ASN A 97 14.21 -0.13 -19.52
N GLY A 98 14.38 -0.48 -18.24
CA GLY A 98 15.10 0.33 -17.26
C GLY A 98 14.36 1.59 -16.78
N ALA A 99 13.09 1.76 -17.17
CA ALA A 99 12.30 2.94 -16.86
C ALA A 99 11.62 2.91 -15.48
N PHE A 100 11.84 1.86 -14.68
CA PHE A 100 11.16 1.66 -13.39
C PHE A 100 11.33 2.88 -12.45
N ASN A 101 12.56 3.37 -12.30
CA ASN A 101 12.82 4.47 -11.37
C ASN A 101 12.12 5.76 -11.82
N GLU A 102 12.25 6.15 -13.09
CA GLU A 102 11.57 7.34 -13.65
C GLU A 102 10.05 7.25 -13.48
N ILE A 103 9.45 6.11 -13.83
CA ILE A 103 8.00 5.89 -13.72
C ILE A 103 7.52 5.94 -12.27
N THR A 104 8.34 5.46 -11.32
CA THR A 104 7.96 5.36 -9.90
C THR A 104 8.35 6.57 -9.07
N ASP A 105 8.90 7.64 -9.64
CA ASP A 105 9.22 8.87 -8.90
C ASP A 105 7.99 9.48 -8.24
N GLU A 106 6.86 9.52 -8.96
CA GLU A 106 5.59 10.00 -8.42
C GLU A 106 5.05 9.04 -7.34
N SER A 107 5.24 7.73 -7.49
CA SER A 107 4.82 6.73 -6.49
C SER A 107 5.48 6.99 -5.12
N LEU A 108 6.76 7.36 -5.08
CA LEU A 108 7.44 7.73 -3.84
C LEU A 108 6.80 8.97 -3.18
N ALA A 109 6.48 10.00 -3.96
CA ALA A 109 5.86 11.22 -3.45
C ALA A 109 4.45 10.94 -2.88
N LEU A 110 3.68 10.09 -3.56
CA LEU A 110 2.36 9.68 -3.13
C LEU A 110 2.41 8.84 -1.85
N TYR A 111 3.35 7.89 -1.73
CA TYR A 111 3.50 7.13 -0.48
C TYR A 111 3.94 8.01 0.69
N ARG A 112 4.87 8.96 0.47
CA ARG A 112 5.21 9.97 1.50
C ARG A 112 3.96 10.71 1.96
N ARG A 113 3.11 11.13 1.02
CA ARG A 113 1.88 11.84 1.34
C ARG A 113 0.88 10.97 2.09
N SER A 114 0.72 9.72 1.68
CA SER A 114 -0.15 8.75 2.35
C SER A 114 0.27 8.52 3.79
N VAL A 115 1.56 8.27 4.05
CA VAL A 115 2.05 8.03 5.41
C VAL A 115 2.03 9.28 6.29
N GLU A 116 2.09 10.49 5.72
CA GLU A 116 1.82 11.73 6.46
C GLU A 116 0.35 11.85 6.90
N LEU A 117 -0.57 11.50 6.00
CA LEU A 117 -2.02 11.56 6.24
C LEU A 117 -2.49 10.45 7.17
N ARG A 118 -1.86 9.26 7.10
CA ARG A 118 -2.24 8.06 7.85
C ARG A 118 -1.01 7.35 8.42
N PRO A 119 -0.31 7.96 9.40
CA PRO A 119 1.01 7.49 9.86
C PRO A 119 1.03 6.11 10.51
N ARG A 120 -0.13 5.58 10.91
CA ARG A 120 -0.27 4.26 11.54
C ARG A 120 -0.78 3.17 10.59
N TRP A 121 -0.89 3.46 9.29
CA TRP A 121 -1.36 2.48 8.31
C TRP A 121 -0.20 1.64 7.78
N PRO A 122 -0.13 0.33 8.10
CA PRO A 122 1.05 -0.45 7.80
C PRO A 122 1.24 -0.74 6.30
N TYR A 123 0.17 -0.81 5.53
CA TYR A 123 0.22 -1.13 4.10
C TYR A 123 0.94 -0.06 3.28
N ALA A 124 0.67 1.23 3.55
CA ALA A 124 1.38 2.34 2.94
C ALA A 124 2.88 2.24 3.20
N TRP A 125 3.28 2.02 4.45
CA TRP A 125 4.68 1.83 4.83
C TRP A 125 5.34 0.61 4.17
N ALA A 126 4.64 -0.53 4.12
CA ALA A 126 5.18 -1.75 3.54
C ALA A 126 5.40 -1.59 2.02
N ARG A 127 4.43 -1.02 1.31
CA ARG A 127 4.52 -0.76 -0.14
C ARG A 127 5.52 0.35 -0.44
N PHE A 128 5.67 1.33 0.44
CA PHE A 128 6.71 2.35 0.34
C PHE A 128 8.12 1.73 0.42
N ALA A 129 8.36 0.86 1.40
CA ALA A 129 9.61 0.10 1.50
C ALA A 129 9.82 -0.79 0.26
N LEU A 130 8.75 -1.41 -0.27
CA LEU A 130 8.82 -2.25 -1.46
C LEU A 130 9.29 -1.48 -2.70
N VAL A 131 8.66 -0.34 -3.02
CA VAL A 131 9.06 0.45 -4.20
C VAL A 131 10.48 0.97 -4.05
N LYS A 132 10.89 1.42 -2.85
CA LYS A 132 12.29 1.82 -2.60
C LYS A 132 13.26 0.65 -2.79
N SER A 133 12.90 -0.55 -2.33
CA SER A 133 13.70 -1.75 -2.57
C SER A 133 13.86 -2.05 -4.06
N TYR A 134 12.77 -1.99 -4.84
CA TYR A 134 12.82 -2.18 -6.29
C TYR A 134 13.68 -1.14 -7.01
N ARG A 135 13.68 0.11 -6.52
CA ARG A 135 14.58 1.18 -7.00
C ARG A 135 16.03 1.00 -6.56
N GLY A 136 16.30 0.08 -5.64
CA GLY A 136 17.62 -0.15 -5.06
C GLY A 136 18.03 0.88 -4.01
N GLU A 137 17.07 1.64 -3.48
CA GLU A 137 17.24 2.71 -2.48
C GLU A 137 17.08 2.15 -1.07
N TYR A 138 18.20 1.88 -0.39
CA TYR A 138 18.24 1.40 1.01
C TYR A 138 18.81 2.51 1.89
N ASP A 139 18.07 3.60 1.99
CA ASP A 139 18.40 4.79 2.78
C ASP A 139 17.57 4.83 4.09
N ALA A 140 17.70 5.91 4.86
CA ALA A 140 16.97 6.09 6.11
C ALA A 140 15.44 6.09 5.93
N GLU A 141 14.94 6.45 4.75
CA GLU A 141 13.52 6.43 4.46
C GLU A 141 13.02 5.00 4.24
N PHE A 142 13.81 4.15 3.57
CA PHE A 142 13.55 2.72 3.49
C PHE A 142 13.56 2.07 4.87
N GLU A 143 14.57 2.35 5.70
CA GLU A 143 14.67 1.82 7.06
C GLU A 143 13.44 2.19 7.90
N ASN A 144 13.06 3.47 7.89
CA ASN A 144 11.88 3.94 8.61
C ASN A 144 10.61 3.28 8.07
N ALA A 145 10.44 3.19 6.76
CA ALA A 145 9.27 2.54 6.16
C ALA A 145 9.17 1.06 6.55
N LEU A 146 10.27 0.33 6.49
CA LEU A 146 10.36 -1.07 6.90
C LEU A 146 9.98 -1.24 8.38
N SER A 147 10.55 -0.40 9.25
CA SER A 147 10.30 -0.42 10.69
C SER A 147 8.84 -0.09 11.03
N ARG A 148 8.26 0.94 10.41
CA ARG A 148 6.86 1.33 10.63
C ARG A 148 5.87 0.28 10.13
N ALA A 149 6.15 -0.35 8.99
CA ALA A 149 5.33 -1.44 8.46
C ALA A 149 5.21 -2.57 9.48
N VAL A 150 6.33 -3.06 10.02
CA VAL A 150 6.31 -4.15 11.01
C VAL A 150 5.82 -3.71 12.38
N GLN A 151 5.98 -2.43 12.75
CA GLN A 151 5.48 -1.88 14.00
C GLN A 151 3.95 -1.84 14.03
N TYR A 152 3.32 -1.37 12.95
CA TYR A 152 1.88 -1.17 12.90
C TYR A 152 1.11 -2.38 12.35
N GLY A 153 1.77 -3.28 11.61
CA GLY A 153 1.17 -4.49 11.04
C GLY A 153 1.87 -5.80 11.42
N PRO A 154 2.29 -6.04 12.68
CA PRO A 154 3.12 -7.19 13.03
C PRO A 154 2.44 -8.55 12.79
N TRP A 155 1.11 -8.59 12.74
CA TRP A 155 0.31 -9.83 12.62
C TRP A 155 -0.59 -9.85 11.38
N ASP A 156 -0.42 -8.89 10.48
CA ASP A 156 -1.19 -8.82 9.25
C ASP A 156 -0.50 -9.66 8.16
N PRO A 157 -1.19 -10.65 7.55
CA PRO A 157 -0.64 -11.50 6.50
C PRO A 157 -0.10 -10.74 5.30
N GLY A 158 -0.80 -9.71 4.84
CA GLY A 158 -0.39 -8.89 3.69
C GLY A 158 0.92 -8.16 3.98
N ILE A 159 1.07 -7.66 5.21
CA ILE A 159 2.32 -7.01 5.66
C ILE A 159 3.46 -8.02 5.71
N HIS A 160 3.22 -9.26 6.15
CA HIS A 160 4.26 -10.30 6.13
C HIS A 160 4.81 -10.52 4.73
N VAL A 161 3.92 -10.64 3.74
CA VAL A 161 4.27 -10.88 2.33
C VAL A 161 5.03 -9.68 1.76
N THR A 162 4.47 -8.47 1.84
CA THR A 162 5.07 -7.26 1.26
C THR A 162 6.43 -6.92 1.88
N VAL A 163 6.56 -7.01 3.21
CA VAL A 163 7.83 -6.75 3.90
C VAL A 163 8.87 -7.83 3.59
N ALA A 164 8.46 -9.10 3.46
CA ALA A 164 9.35 -10.17 3.05
C ALA A 164 9.88 -9.91 1.62
N GLU A 165 9.01 -9.52 0.68
CA GLU A 165 9.44 -9.20 -0.69
C GLU A 165 10.41 -8.01 -0.72
N ALA A 166 10.06 -6.90 -0.05
CA ALA A 166 10.90 -5.72 0.03
C ALA A 166 12.29 -6.04 0.59
N GLY A 167 12.35 -6.83 1.67
CA GLY A 167 13.60 -7.18 2.32
C GLY A 167 14.44 -8.21 1.54
N VAL A 168 13.82 -9.25 1.02
CA VAL A 168 14.54 -10.35 0.34
C VAL A 168 15.07 -9.91 -1.01
N PHE A 169 14.32 -9.09 -1.77
CA PHE A 169 14.79 -8.50 -3.03
C PHE A 169 16.15 -7.80 -2.86
N GLY A 170 16.29 -7.05 -1.77
CA GLY A 170 17.47 -6.24 -1.45
C GLY A 170 18.46 -6.84 -0.47
N TRP A 171 18.32 -8.11 -0.08
CA TRP A 171 18.88 -8.66 1.17
C TRP A 171 20.36 -8.30 1.44
N ARG A 172 21.19 -8.34 0.39
CA ARG A 172 22.64 -8.07 0.51
C ARG A 172 22.97 -6.62 0.84
N LYS A 173 22.11 -5.68 0.45
CA LYS A 173 22.27 -4.24 0.73
C LYS A 173 21.74 -3.83 2.10
N LEU A 174 20.90 -4.67 2.72
CA LEU A 174 20.38 -4.43 4.06
C LEU A 174 21.49 -4.48 5.11
N SER A 175 21.38 -3.59 6.10
CA SER A 175 22.10 -3.65 7.37
C SER A 175 21.73 -4.90 8.17
N ILE A 176 22.52 -5.19 9.21
CA ILE A 176 22.27 -6.33 10.10
C ILE A 176 20.92 -6.17 10.81
N GLU A 177 20.56 -4.96 11.24
CA GLU A 177 19.29 -4.71 11.94
C GLU A 177 18.09 -4.86 11.01
N GLU A 178 18.16 -4.35 9.78
CA GLU A 178 17.10 -4.56 8.79
C GLU A 178 16.93 -6.03 8.44
N ARG A 179 18.02 -6.81 8.32
CA ARG A 179 17.92 -8.26 8.10
C ARG A 179 17.22 -8.98 9.25
N LYS A 180 17.49 -8.58 10.50
CA LYS A 180 16.77 -9.13 11.67
C LYS A 180 15.29 -8.78 11.63
N VAL A 181 14.95 -7.54 11.27
CA VAL A 181 13.54 -7.10 11.10
C VAL A 181 12.84 -7.94 10.04
N VAL A 182 13.44 -8.11 8.86
CA VAL A 182 12.88 -8.90 7.77
C VAL A 182 12.78 -10.38 8.16
N ALA A 183 13.82 -10.95 8.79
CA ALA A 183 13.79 -12.34 9.25
C ALA A 183 12.69 -12.60 10.28
N ALA A 184 12.52 -11.69 11.25
CA ALA A 184 11.44 -11.79 12.24
C ALA A 184 10.06 -11.65 11.58
N ASN A 185 9.92 -10.80 10.57
CA ASN A 185 8.70 -10.68 9.78
C ASN A 185 8.42 -11.97 8.99
N ILE A 186 9.43 -12.54 8.31
CA ILE A 186 9.34 -13.83 7.61
C ILE A 186 8.93 -14.93 8.57
N HIS A 187 9.53 -14.99 9.76
CA HIS A 187 9.19 -15.98 10.78
C HIS A 187 7.72 -15.93 11.18
N ARG A 188 7.16 -14.72 11.39
CA ARG A 188 5.72 -14.53 11.61
C ARG A 188 4.91 -14.93 10.37
N GLY A 189 5.36 -14.55 9.18
CA GLY A 189 4.74 -14.91 7.89
C GLY A 189 4.63 -16.40 7.66
N LEU A 190 5.61 -17.21 8.09
CA LEU A 190 5.54 -18.67 7.99
C LEU A 190 4.39 -19.30 8.79
N LYS A 191 3.76 -18.55 9.71
CA LYS A 191 2.55 -18.99 10.44
C LYS A 191 1.28 -18.85 9.60
N PHE A 192 1.18 -17.80 8.80
CA PHE A 192 -0.07 -17.40 8.13
C PHE A 192 0.00 -17.63 6.62
N GLU A 193 1.14 -17.30 6.02
CA GLU A 193 1.37 -17.19 4.57
C GLU A 193 2.54 -18.06 4.10
N PHE A 194 2.65 -19.30 4.61
CA PHE A 194 3.81 -20.18 4.39
C PHE A 194 4.20 -20.29 2.90
N SER A 195 3.23 -20.56 2.03
CA SER A 195 3.45 -20.73 0.60
C SER A 195 3.94 -19.45 -0.08
N SER A 196 3.35 -18.30 0.28
CA SER A 196 3.71 -16.99 -0.28
C SER A 196 5.14 -16.60 0.13
N ILE A 197 5.46 -16.75 1.42
CA ILE A 197 6.81 -16.51 1.95
C ILE A 197 7.84 -17.44 1.30
N GLN A 198 7.52 -18.72 1.13
CA GLN A 198 8.39 -19.67 0.45
C GLN A 198 8.61 -19.32 -1.02
N SER A 199 7.56 -18.90 -1.71
CA SER A 199 7.66 -18.44 -3.11
C SER A 199 8.61 -17.25 -3.23
N ILE A 200 8.44 -16.23 -2.38
CA ILE A 200 9.29 -15.02 -2.36
C ILE A 200 10.75 -15.38 -2.10
N VAL A 201 11.02 -16.10 -1.00
CA VAL A 201 12.39 -16.41 -0.59
C VAL A 201 13.10 -17.28 -1.64
N ARG A 202 12.39 -18.19 -2.30
CA ARG A 202 12.95 -18.99 -3.40
C ARG A 202 13.17 -18.17 -4.66
N ARG A 203 12.21 -17.34 -5.07
CA ARG A 203 12.29 -16.51 -6.28
C ARG A 203 13.56 -15.64 -6.29
N TYR A 204 13.93 -15.11 -5.14
CA TYR A 204 15.10 -14.24 -4.99
C TYR A 204 16.36 -14.98 -4.50
N ASN A 205 16.38 -16.32 -4.54
CA ASN A 205 17.50 -17.14 -4.07
C ASN A 205 17.95 -16.83 -2.62
N GLY A 206 16.99 -16.40 -1.78
CA GLY A 206 17.23 -15.95 -0.42
C GLY A 206 17.29 -17.07 0.63
N MET A 207 17.06 -18.34 0.25
CA MET A 207 16.93 -19.46 1.20
C MET A 207 18.09 -19.49 2.21
N ILE A 208 19.33 -19.60 1.75
CA ILE A 208 20.51 -19.69 2.64
C ILE A 208 20.63 -18.43 3.52
N LEU A 209 20.41 -17.26 2.93
CA LEU A 209 20.61 -15.97 3.59
C LEU A 209 19.58 -15.72 4.70
N VAL A 210 18.31 -15.94 4.40
CA VAL A 210 17.19 -15.77 5.35
C VAL A 210 17.26 -16.79 6.46
N CYS A 211 17.50 -18.05 6.09
CA CYS A 211 17.53 -19.15 7.02
C CYS A 211 18.62 -18.99 8.10
N GLY A 212 19.77 -18.39 7.80
CA GLY A 212 20.78 -18.06 8.80
C GLY A 212 20.33 -17.10 9.92
N TYR A 213 19.18 -16.42 9.78
CA TYR A 213 18.61 -15.49 10.76
C TYR A 213 17.35 -16.05 11.46
N LEU A 214 16.85 -17.21 11.04
CA LEU A 214 15.62 -17.78 11.59
C LEU A 214 15.91 -18.65 12.83
N PRO A 215 15.04 -18.64 13.85
CA PRO A 215 15.15 -19.58 14.97
C PRO A 215 14.87 -21.01 14.48
N VAL A 216 15.36 -22.02 15.21
CA VAL A 216 15.06 -23.43 14.93
C VAL A 216 13.75 -23.82 15.61
N ASP A 217 12.71 -24.05 14.81
CA ASP A 217 11.41 -24.58 15.24
C ASP A 217 10.79 -25.44 14.13
N LYS A 218 9.69 -26.15 14.44
CA LYS A 218 9.05 -27.09 13.51
C LYS A 218 8.75 -26.49 12.12
N ARG A 219 8.35 -25.21 12.05
CA ARG A 219 8.03 -24.54 10.77
C ARG A 219 9.29 -24.11 10.04
N THR A 220 10.27 -23.55 10.74
CA THR A 220 11.53 -23.12 10.12
C THR A 220 12.39 -24.30 9.67
N THR A 221 12.37 -25.42 10.40
CA THR A 221 12.93 -26.72 9.97
C THR A 221 12.28 -27.18 8.66
N LYS A 222 10.94 -27.19 8.57
CA LYS A 222 10.24 -27.53 7.32
C LYS A 222 10.59 -26.56 6.17
N PHE A 223 10.73 -25.28 6.49
CA PHE A 223 10.99 -24.22 5.51
C PHE A 223 12.43 -24.30 4.96
N CYS A 224 13.42 -24.41 5.84
CA CYS A 224 14.84 -24.32 5.51
C CYS A 224 15.50 -25.68 5.20
N GLY A 225 14.91 -26.79 5.65
CA GLY A 225 15.36 -28.14 5.29
C GLY A 225 16.61 -28.65 6.02
N TRP A 226 16.88 -28.15 7.23
CA TRP A 226 17.86 -28.73 8.17
C TRP A 226 17.18 -29.63 9.20
#